data_AF-X1V3V4-F1
#
_entry.id   AF-X1V3V4-F1
#
_cell.length_a   1.000
_cell.length_b   1.000
_cell.length_c   1.000
_cell.angle_alpha   90.00
_cell.angle_beta   90.00
_cell.angle_gamma   90.00
#
_symmetry.space_group_name_H-M   'P 1'
#
loop_
_entity.id
_entity.type
_entity.pdbx_description
1 polymer ?
#
loop_
_entity_poly.entity_id
_entity_poly.type
_entity_poly.pdbx_seq_one_letter_code
_entity_poly.pdbx_strand_id
1 'polypeptide(L)'
;NYFREIIMATPSDTLKLYIYLNELESITIPLSKFDKKSEEFYDFGGKVNLNQLEDNLRVSGIDKRLVLIKPTLEGHEEYSIIGNEHLAAKQVNVSIDLINERKRVLLKREKHGRTGVFLKRLLDLNESTEVVLKKLANKKSFVRKKLFQK
;
A
#
# COMPACT_ATOMS: atom_id res chain seq x y z
N ASN A 1 -1.81 20.15 10.27
CA ASN A 1 -0.35 19.95 10.23
C ASN A 1 -0.04 18.83 9.27
N TYR A 2 0.51 19.16 8.10
CA TYR A 2 1.00 18.14 7.17
C TYR A 2 2.23 17.45 7.78
N PHE A 3 2.23 16.13 7.82
CA PHE A 3 3.42 15.37 8.21
C PHE A 3 3.87 14.50 7.05
N ARG A 4 5.19 14.35 6.92
CA ARG A 4 5.82 13.63 5.82
C ARG A 4 6.69 12.52 6.36
N GLU A 5 6.71 11.38 5.69
CA GLU A 5 7.61 10.30 6.06
C GLU A 5 8.01 9.42 4.89
N ILE A 6 9.25 8.94 4.92
CA ILE A 6 9.74 7.92 4.01
C ILE A 6 9.59 6.56 4.69
N ILE A 7 8.83 5.67 4.04
CA ILE A 7 8.56 4.31 4.54
C ILE A 7 9.00 3.26 3.52
N MET A 8 9.52 2.17 4.07
CA MET A 8 9.71 0.89 3.38
C MET A 8 9.24 -0.21 4.34
N ALA A 9 8.16 -0.94 4.02
CA ALA A 9 7.62 -1.92 4.95
C ALA A 9 8.48 -3.19 5.02
N THR A 10 8.97 -3.68 3.87
CA THR A 10 9.92 -4.80 3.76
C THR A 10 11.10 -4.43 2.83
N PRO A 11 12.24 -5.15 2.88
CA PRO A 11 13.38 -4.90 1.99
C PRO A 11 13.06 -5.03 0.49
N SER A 12 12.04 -5.81 0.13
CA SER A 12 11.59 -5.97 -1.25
C SER A 12 10.66 -4.85 -1.72
N ASP A 13 10.00 -4.13 -0.81
CA ASP A 13 9.00 -3.14 -1.19
C ASP A 13 9.59 -1.93 -1.92
N THR A 14 8.70 -1.20 -2.59
CA THR A 14 8.99 0.13 -3.11
C THR A 14 9.20 1.11 -1.94
N LEU A 15 10.24 1.93 -2.03
CA LEU A 15 10.46 3.05 -1.12
C LEU A 15 9.43 4.14 -1.42
N LYS A 16 8.67 4.60 -0.42
CA LYS A 16 7.56 5.54 -0.62
C LYS A 16 7.70 6.76 0.28
N LEU A 17 7.38 7.93 -0.24
CA LEU A 17 7.08 9.13 0.54
C LEU A 17 5.58 9.15 0.81
N TYR A 18 5.19 9.26 2.06
CA TYR A 18 3.84 9.60 2.46
C TYR A 18 3.79 11.07 2.87
N ILE A 19 2.77 11.77 2.40
CA ILE A 19 2.42 13.13 2.79
C ILE A 19 0.99 13.08 3.30
N TYR A 20 0.82 13.22 4.61
CA TYR A 20 -0.49 13.12 5.24
C TYR A 20 -1.16 14.49 5.26
N LEU A 21 -2.37 14.55 4.70
CA LEU A 21 -3.20 15.76 4.65
C LEU A 21 -4.08 15.85 5.90
N ASN A 22 -4.61 14.72 6.34
CA ASN A 22 -5.34 14.51 7.58
C ASN A 22 -5.27 13.02 7.98
N GLU A 23 -6.15 12.57 8.88
CA GLU A 23 -6.17 11.19 9.37
C GLU A 23 -6.61 10.15 8.32
N LEU A 24 -7.39 10.58 7.33
CA LEU A 24 -7.99 9.71 6.32
C LEU A 24 -7.30 9.85 4.95
N GLU A 25 -6.63 10.95 4.70
CA GLU A 25 -6.09 11.32 3.40
C GLU A 25 -4.58 11.47 3.42
N SER A 26 -3.93 10.80 2.47
CA SER A 26 -2.49 10.92 2.26
C SER A 26 -2.14 10.81 0.79
N ILE A 27 -1.12 11.56 0.37
CA ILE A 27 -0.49 11.43 -0.93
C ILE A 27 0.69 10.48 -0.77
N THR A 28 0.72 9.41 -1.56
CA THR A 28 1.83 8.46 -1.57
C THR A 28 2.60 8.57 -2.89
N ILE A 29 3.89 8.87 -2.81
CA ILE A 29 4.77 9.02 -3.97
C ILE A 29 5.81 7.88 -3.94
N PRO A 30 5.87 7.02 -4.98
CA PRO A 30 6.96 6.05 -5.09
C PRO A 30 8.28 6.78 -5.36
N LEU A 31 9.27 6.56 -4.50
CA LEU A 31 10.62 7.12 -4.60
C LEU A 31 11.61 6.17 -5.29
N SER A 32 11.23 4.92 -5.51
CA SER A 32 11.96 3.93 -6.28
C SER A 32 11.04 3.27 -7.30
N LYS A 33 11.59 2.40 -8.15
CA LYS A 33 10.81 1.59 -9.11
C LYS A 33 9.59 0.97 -8.43
N PHE A 34 8.42 1.26 -9.00
CA PHE A 34 7.15 0.77 -8.50
C PHE A 34 6.92 -0.63 -9.06
N ASP A 35 7.01 -1.63 -8.19
CA ASP A 35 6.90 -3.03 -8.58
C ASP A 35 5.43 -3.46 -8.73
N LYS A 36 5.19 -4.44 -9.61
CA LYS A 36 3.85 -4.98 -9.90
C LYS A 36 3.07 -5.33 -8.64
N LYS A 37 3.75 -5.91 -7.64
CA LYS A 37 3.13 -6.26 -6.36
C LYS A 37 2.68 -5.04 -5.56
N SER A 38 3.45 -3.94 -5.59
CA SER A 38 3.02 -2.68 -4.97
C SER A 38 1.84 -2.07 -5.69
N GLU A 39 1.76 -2.21 -7.01
CA GLU A 39 0.62 -1.77 -7.81
C GLU A 39 -0.64 -2.58 -7.47
N GLU A 40 -0.55 -3.91 -7.56
CA GLU A 40 -1.65 -4.82 -7.24
C GLU A 40 -2.12 -4.63 -5.78
N PHE A 41 -1.26 -4.20 -4.85
CA PHE A 41 -1.67 -3.91 -3.48
C PHE A 41 -2.71 -2.77 -3.39
N TYR A 42 -2.66 -1.79 -4.29
CA TYR A 42 -3.70 -0.76 -4.34
C TYR A 42 -4.97 -1.31 -4.99
N ASP A 43 -4.84 -2.13 -6.04
CA ASP A 43 -5.99 -2.80 -6.69
C ASP A 43 -6.72 -3.72 -5.70
N PHE A 44 -5.97 -4.44 -4.87
CA PHE A 44 -6.49 -5.23 -3.74
C PHE A 44 -7.42 -4.40 -2.84
N GLY A 45 -7.10 -3.12 -2.61
CA GLY A 45 -7.89 -2.22 -1.78
C GLY A 45 -9.02 -1.48 -2.51
N GLY A 46 -9.20 -1.69 -3.82
CA GLY A 46 -10.18 -0.96 -4.64
C GLY A 46 -9.67 0.38 -5.16
N LYS A 47 -8.49 0.40 -5.79
CA LYS A 47 -7.92 1.59 -6.45
C LYS A 47 -8.87 2.11 -7.54
N VAL A 48 -9.04 3.43 -7.56
CA VAL A 48 -9.66 4.17 -8.68
C VAL A 48 -8.74 5.27 -9.17
N ASN A 49 -8.87 5.66 -10.43
CA ASN A 49 -8.19 6.81 -11.01
C ASN A 49 -9.04 8.09 -10.88
N LEU A 50 -8.49 9.23 -11.33
CA LEU A 50 -9.15 10.53 -11.22
C LEU A 50 -10.52 10.55 -11.93
N ASN A 51 -10.58 10.10 -13.18
CA ASN A 51 -11.83 10.11 -13.96
C ASN A 51 -12.90 9.23 -13.27
N GLN A 52 -12.52 8.03 -12.81
CA GLN A 52 -13.42 7.14 -12.08
C GLN A 52 -13.93 7.77 -10.77
N LEU A 53 -13.08 8.55 -10.10
CA LEU A 53 -13.46 9.27 -8.89
C LEU A 53 -14.45 10.41 -9.21
N GLU A 54 -14.20 11.17 -10.27
CA GLU A 54 -15.11 12.22 -10.77
C GLU A 54 -16.48 11.64 -11.18
N ASP A 55 -16.48 10.43 -11.76
CA ASP A 55 -17.69 9.68 -12.12
C ASP A 55 -18.39 9.01 -10.91
N ASN A 56 -17.89 9.20 -9.69
CA ASN A 56 -18.35 8.52 -8.47
C ASN A 56 -18.39 6.99 -8.60
N LEU A 57 -17.49 6.41 -9.38
CA LEU A 57 -17.44 4.98 -9.61
C LEU A 57 -17.08 4.25 -8.31
N ARG A 58 -17.88 3.24 -7.98
CA ARG A 58 -17.60 2.32 -6.88
C ARG A 58 -17.02 1.03 -7.44
N VAL A 59 -15.85 0.64 -6.95
CA VAL A 59 -15.16 -0.60 -7.36
C VAL A 59 -15.10 -1.60 -6.19
N SER A 60 -14.88 -2.87 -6.52
CA SER A 60 -14.67 -3.89 -5.49
C SER A 60 -13.30 -3.72 -4.83
N GLY A 61 -13.21 -4.02 -3.54
CA GLY A 61 -11.95 -3.97 -2.78
C GLY A 61 -11.99 -4.92 -1.59
N ILE A 62 -10.83 -5.27 -1.05
CA ILE A 62 -10.69 -6.15 0.11
C ILE A 62 -10.12 -5.36 1.27
N ASP A 63 -10.81 -5.42 2.41
CA ASP A 63 -10.40 -4.70 3.60
C ASP A 63 -9.42 -5.50 4.49
N LYS A 64 -9.03 -4.92 5.63
CA LYS A 64 -8.08 -5.54 6.57
C LYS A 64 -8.67 -6.73 7.35
N ARG A 65 -10.00 -6.90 7.34
CA ARG A 65 -10.71 -8.05 7.92
C ARG A 65 -10.69 -9.27 6.99
N LEU A 66 -10.05 -9.16 5.83
CA LEU A 66 -10.05 -10.18 4.77
C LEU A 66 -11.45 -10.40 4.19
N VAL A 67 -12.22 -9.32 4.07
CA VAL A 67 -13.56 -9.30 3.50
C VAL A 67 -13.52 -8.54 2.18
N LEU A 68 -14.03 -9.18 1.12
CA LEU A 68 -14.31 -8.56 -0.17
C LEU A 68 -15.59 -7.73 -0.04
N ILE A 69 -15.47 -6.43 -0.33
CA ILE A 69 -16.56 -5.46 -0.41
C ILE A 69 -16.91 -5.30 -1.88
N LYS A 70 -18.10 -5.76 -2.28
CA LYS A 70 -18.60 -5.66 -3.64
C LYS A 70 -19.73 -4.62 -3.68
N PRO A 71 -19.57 -3.48 -4.36
CA PRO A 71 -20.61 -2.45 -4.39
C PRO A 71 -21.86 -2.94 -5.13
N THR A 72 -23.01 -2.49 -4.65
CA THR A 72 -24.33 -2.62 -5.30
C THR A 72 -24.91 -1.21 -5.51
N LEU A 73 -26.08 -1.11 -6.15
CA LEU A 73 -26.74 0.19 -6.38
C LEU A 73 -27.04 0.92 -5.06
N GLU A 74 -27.47 0.19 -4.03
CA GLU A 74 -27.95 0.77 -2.76
C GLU A 74 -26.96 0.60 -1.60
N GLY A 75 -25.86 -0.12 -1.80
CA GLY A 75 -24.95 -0.45 -0.70
C GLY A 75 -23.79 -1.32 -1.17
N HIS A 76 -23.51 -2.41 -0.45
CA HIS A 76 -22.51 -3.40 -0.83
C HIS A 76 -22.85 -4.77 -0.27
N GLU A 77 -22.30 -5.80 -0.90
CA GLU A 77 -22.26 -7.16 -0.38
C GLU A 77 -20.87 -7.45 0.20
N GLU A 78 -20.84 -8.23 1.28
CA GLU A 78 -19.61 -8.64 1.96
C GLU A 78 -19.42 -10.14 1.86
N TYR A 79 -18.22 -10.57 1.45
CA TYR A 79 -17.85 -11.98 1.41
C TYR A 79 -16.48 -12.20 2.02
N SER A 80 -16.32 -13.22 2.86
CA SER A 80 -15.00 -13.62 3.33
C SER A 80 -14.17 -14.16 2.17
N ILE A 81 -12.93 -13.66 2.04
CA ILE A 81 -11.98 -14.20 1.06
C ILE A 81 -11.36 -15.53 1.52
N ILE A 82 -11.48 -15.87 2.82
CA ILE A 82 -10.92 -17.10 3.38
C ILE A 82 -11.69 -18.29 2.81
N GLY A 83 -11.00 -19.16 2.09
CA GLY A 83 -11.60 -20.27 1.34
C GLY A 83 -12.15 -19.89 -0.03
N ASN A 84 -12.12 -18.60 -0.40
CA ASN A 84 -12.60 -18.05 -1.67
C ASN A 84 -11.52 -17.22 -2.39
N GLU A 85 -10.24 -17.52 -2.16
CA GLU A 85 -9.12 -16.65 -2.54
C GLU A 85 -9.03 -16.44 -4.05
N HIS A 86 -9.31 -17.47 -4.85
CA HIS A 86 -9.33 -17.38 -6.32
C HIS A 86 -10.44 -16.47 -6.84
N LEU A 87 -11.63 -16.54 -6.23
CA LEU A 87 -12.76 -15.68 -6.59
C LEU A 87 -12.45 -14.23 -6.23
N ALA A 88 -11.90 -14.00 -5.03
CA ALA A 88 -11.48 -12.68 -4.58
C ALA A 88 -10.40 -12.09 -5.50
N ALA A 89 -9.37 -12.86 -5.86
CA ALA A 89 -8.31 -12.45 -6.78
C ALA A 89 -8.86 -11.98 -8.13
N LYS A 90 -9.80 -12.75 -8.70
CA LYS A 90 -10.46 -12.40 -9.96
C LYS A 90 -11.32 -11.15 -9.83
N GLN A 91 -12.04 -10.99 -8.72
CA GLN A 91 -12.95 -9.87 -8.51
C GLN A 91 -12.22 -8.52 -8.42
N VAL A 92 -11.07 -8.47 -7.74
CA VAL A 92 -10.27 -7.22 -7.61
C VAL A 92 -9.13 -7.14 -8.63
N ASN A 93 -9.06 -8.09 -9.56
CA ASN A 93 -8.06 -8.16 -10.63
C ASN A 93 -6.59 -8.13 -10.13
N VAL A 94 -6.26 -9.00 -9.18
CA VAL A 94 -4.89 -9.16 -8.65
C VAL A 94 -4.43 -10.60 -8.71
N SER A 95 -3.12 -10.83 -8.51
CA SER A 95 -2.59 -12.18 -8.41
C SER A 95 -3.10 -12.92 -7.17
N ILE A 96 -3.30 -14.24 -7.31
CA ILE A 96 -3.63 -15.12 -6.19
C ILE A 96 -2.51 -15.11 -5.13
N ASP A 97 -1.27 -14.90 -5.55
CA ASP A 97 -0.10 -14.79 -4.67
C ASP A 97 -0.21 -13.59 -3.75
N LEU A 98 -0.67 -12.45 -4.26
CA LEU A 98 -0.95 -11.28 -3.43
C LEU A 98 -2.03 -11.58 -2.40
N ILE A 99 -3.16 -12.19 -2.79
CA ILE A 99 -4.24 -12.55 -1.86
C ILE A 99 -3.72 -13.45 -0.74
N ASN A 100 -3.00 -14.51 -1.08
CA ASN A 100 -2.45 -15.45 -0.13
C ASN A 100 -1.42 -14.81 0.81
N GLU A 101 -0.59 -13.90 0.29
CA GLU A 101 0.31 -13.11 1.12
C GLU A 101 -0.44 -12.22 2.09
N ARG A 102 -1.43 -11.47 1.61
CA ARG A 102 -2.22 -10.56 2.46
C ARG A 102 -2.95 -11.33 3.55
N LYS A 103 -3.58 -12.46 3.21
CA LYS A 103 -4.18 -13.41 4.16
C LYS A 103 -3.20 -13.82 5.24
N ARG A 104 -2.03 -14.33 4.85
CA ARG A 104 -0.98 -14.76 5.77
C ARG A 104 -0.50 -13.65 6.70
N VAL A 105 -0.25 -12.45 6.15
CA VAL A 105 0.24 -11.30 6.91
C VAL A 105 -0.80 -10.81 7.92
N LEU A 106 -2.07 -10.70 7.51
CA LEU A 106 -3.14 -10.19 8.37
C LEU A 106 -3.50 -11.18 9.48
N LEU A 107 -3.64 -12.48 9.18
CA LEU A 107 -3.88 -13.50 10.20
C LEU A 107 -2.71 -13.62 11.18
N LYS A 108 -1.46 -13.53 10.69
CA LYS A 108 -0.29 -13.53 11.58
C LYS A 108 -0.31 -12.34 12.53
N ARG A 109 -0.74 -11.17 12.06
CA ARG A 109 -0.82 -9.94 12.87
C ARG A 109 -1.91 -10.00 13.93
N GLU A 110 -3.03 -10.62 13.63
CA GLU A 110 -4.09 -10.85 14.62
C GLU A 110 -3.60 -11.76 15.74
N LYS A 111 -2.89 -12.84 15.39
CA LYS A 111 -2.39 -13.82 16.38
C LYS A 111 -1.19 -13.34 17.20
N HIS A 112 -0.23 -12.62 16.58
CA HIS A 112 1.06 -12.29 17.22
C HIS A 112 1.35 -10.79 17.32
N GLY A 113 0.43 -9.93 16.90
CA GLY A 113 0.62 -8.49 16.84
C GLY A 113 1.40 -8.01 15.60
N ARG A 114 1.64 -6.71 15.53
CA ARG A 114 2.29 -6.05 14.39
C ARG A 114 3.80 -6.04 14.57
N THR A 115 4.52 -6.42 13.53
CA THR A 115 5.93 -6.03 13.40
C THR A 115 6.01 -4.59 12.91
N GLY A 116 7.06 -3.88 13.31
CA GLY A 116 7.41 -2.57 12.74
C GLY A 116 7.67 -2.64 11.23
N VAL A 117 7.92 -1.48 10.63
CA VAL A 117 8.36 -1.39 9.22
C VAL A 117 9.88 -1.45 9.14
N PHE A 118 10.40 -1.93 8.01
CA PHE A 118 11.84 -2.07 7.79
C PHE A 118 12.60 -0.74 7.79
N LEU A 119 12.01 0.32 7.21
CA LEU A 119 12.53 1.68 7.25
C LEU A 119 11.38 2.65 7.51
N LYS A 120 11.56 3.54 8.48
CA LYS A 120 10.71 4.69 8.74
C LYS A 120 11.59 5.90 9.01
N ARG A 121 11.39 6.98 8.27
CA ARG A 121 12.03 8.28 8.53
C ARG A 121 10.98 9.38 8.42
N LEU A 122 10.59 9.95 9.55
CA LEU A 122 9.80 11.19 9.58
C LEU A 122 10.62 12.34 8.99
N LEU A 123 10.00 13.28 8.29
CA LEU A 123 10.64 14.47 7.74
C LEU A 123 10.14 15.69 8.50
N ASP A 124 11.07 16.56 8.90
CA ASP A 124 10.71 17.84 9.51
C ASP A 124 10.12 18.80 8.46
N LEU A 125 9.42 19.86 8.90
CA LEU A 125 8.79 20.83 7.99
C LEU A 125 9.78 21.48 7.03
N ASN A 126 11.01 21.75 7.50
CA ASN A 126 12.06 22.42 6.73
C ASN A 126 12.98 21.45 5.97
N GLU A 127 12.80 20.13 6.13
CA GLU A 127 13.61 19.16 5.39
C GLU A 127 13.08 18.99 3.96
N SER A 128 13.99 19.03 2.98
CA SER A 128 13.69 18.58 1.61
C SER A 128 13.74 17.04 1.54
N THR A 129 12.78 16.46 0.83
CA THR A 129 12.70 15.01 0.61
C THR A 129 13.98 14.48 -0.04
N GLU A 130 14.50 15.19 -1.04
CA GLU A 130 15.70 14.84 -1.81
C GLU A 130 16.94 14.81 -0.91
N VAL A 131 17.08 15.81 -0.03
CA VAL A 131 18.19 15.88 0.92
C VAL A 131 18.14 14.71 1.91
N VAL A 132 16.96 14.42 2.45
CA VAL A 132 16.77 13.28 3.38
C VAL A 132 17.03 11.96 2.67
N LEU A 133 16.54 11.80 1.45
CA LEU A 133 16.73 10.61 0.65
C LEU A 133 18.21 10.39 0.30
N LYS A 134 18.95 11.44 -0.08
CA LYS A 134 20.40 11.40 -0.30
C LYS A 134 21.15 10.99 0.97
N LYS A 135 20.82 11.57 2.12
CA LYS A 135 21.40 11.19 3.43
C LYS A 135 21.13 9.71 3.75
N LEU A 136 19.91 9.22 3.50
CA LEU A 136 19.55 7.82 3.70
C LEU A 136 20.35 6.91 2.77
N ALA A 137 20.47 7.26 1.49
CA ALA A 137 21.18 6.48 0.49
C ALA A 137 22.69 6.39 0.79
N ASN A 138 23.29 7.49 1.27
CA ASN A 138 24.69 7.51 1.70
C ASN A 138 24.96 6.60 2.90
N LYS A 139 24.03 6.54 3.86
CA LYS A 139 24.18 5.74 5.08
C LYS A 139 23.77 4.27 4.89
N LYS A 140 22.80 3.99 4.03
CA LYS A 140 22.15 2.67 3.91
C LYS A 140 22.25 2.16 2.48
N SER A 141 23.05 1.12 2.28
CA SER A 141 23.31 0.54 0.96
C SER A 141 22.06 0.03 0.25
N PHE A 142 21.08 -0.50 0.98
CA PHE A 142 19.81 -0.98 0.40
C PHE A 142 18.95 0.16 -0.17
N VAL A 143 18.95 1.35 0.46
CA VAL A 143 18.27 2.54 -0.07
C VAL A 143 18.93 2.94 -1.38
N ARG A 144 20.26 3.03 -1.38
CA ARG A 144 21.07 3.33 -2.57
C ARG A 144 20.76 2.34 -3.71
N LYS A 145 20.78 1.03 -3.44
CA LYS A 145 20.45 -0.01 -4.43
C LYS A 145 19.03 0.15 -5.00
N LYS A 146 18.05 0.48 -4.16
CA LYS A 146 16.66 0.68 -4.59
C LYS A 146 16.47 1.91 -5.49
N LEU A 147 17.21 2.99 -5.24
CA LEU A 147 17.13 4.21 -6.06
C LEU A 147 17.79 4.06 -7.44
N PHE A 148 18.87 3.29 -7.52
CA PHE A 148 19.65 3.13 -8.76
C PHE A 148 19.40 1.78 -9.47
N GLN A 149 18.40 1.01 -9.05
CA GLN A 149 17.96 -0.19 -9.76
C GLN A 149 17.32 0.23 -11.09
N LYS A 150 17.92 -0.19 -12.21
CA LYS A 150 17.32 -0.09 -13.55
C LYS A 150 16.11 -1.05 -13.65
#